data_AF-A0A6B3EJK8-F1
#
_entry.id   AF-A0A6B3EJK8-F1
#
_cell.length_a   1.000
_cell.length_b   1.000
_cell.length_c   1.000
_cell.angle_alpha   90.00
_cell.angle_beta   90.00
_cell.angle_gamma   90.00
#
_symmetry.space_group_name_H-M   'P 1'
#
loop_
_entity.id
_entity.type
_entity.pdbx_description
1 polymer ?
#
loop_
_entity_poly.entity_id
_entity_poly.type
_entity_poly.pdbx_seq_one_letter_code
_entity_poly.pdbx_strand_id
1 'polypeptide(L)'
;MSGAVRRISSGGPWEERFGYARAVALPGGLALVSGCTGIQASGSLVAGGPYEQARAALATALDALGRLGLSAADVVRTRMYVV
;
A
#
# COMPACT_ATOMS: atom_id res chain seq x y z
N MET A 1 21.49 -12.70 -7.29
CA MET A 1 20.02 -12.54 -7.38
C MET A 1 19.71 -11.22 -8.08
N SER A 2 19.52 -11.25 -9.40
CA SER A 2 19.17 -10.09 -10.23
C SER A 2 17.74 -10.30 -10.73
N GLY A 3 16.75 -9.81 -9.98
CA GLY A 3 15.36 -9.79 -10.42
C GLY A 3 14.99 -8.39 -10.90
N ALA A 4 14.13 -8.27 -11.91
CA ALA A 4 13.61 -6.98 -12.35
C ALA A 4 12.74 -6.33 -11.26
N VAL A 5 12.63 -4.99 -11.30
CA VAL A 5 11.70 -4.24 -10.44
C VAL A 5 10.27 -4.70 -10.73
N ARG A 6 9.56 -5.19 -9.71
CA ARG A 6 8.14 -5.60 -9.82
C ARG A 6 7.25 -4.54 -9.18
N ARG A 7 6.26 -4.06 -9.93
CA ARG A 7 5.29 -3.05 -9.47
C ARG A 7 3.92 -3.70 -9.28
N ILE A 8 3.24 -3.32 -8.21
CA ILE A 8 1.85 -3.66 -7.94
C ILE A 8 1.03 -2.38 -8.10
N SER A 9 0.02 -2.42 -8.96
CA SER A 9 -0.99 -1.36 -9.07
C SER A 9 -2.23 -1.77 -8.27
N SER A 10 -2.78 -0.84 -7.49
CA SER A 10 -4.07 -1.05 -6.82
C SER A 10 -5.28 -0.82 -7.73
N GLY A 11 -5.07 -0.28 -8.94
CA GLY A 11 -6.17 0.11 -9.85
C GLY A 11 -6.94 1.34 -9.38
N GLY A 12 -6.45 2.03 -8.34
CA GLY A 12 -7.05 3.25 -7.85
C GLY A 12 -6.81 4.44 -8.79
N PRO A 13 -7.75 5.40 -8.87
CA PRO A 13 -7.70 6.51 -9.84
C PRO A 13 -6.51 7.46 -9.63
N TRP A 14 -5.87 7.37 -8.46
CA TRP A 14 -4.78 8.24 -8.06
C TRP A 14 -3.42 7.81 -8.61
N GLU A 15 -3.23 6.51 -8.90
CA GLU A 15 -1.93 5.98 -9.33
C GLU A 15 -1.51 6.54 -10.68
N GLU A 16 -2.43 6.55 -11.64
CA GLU A 16 -2.22 7.13 -12.96
C GLU A 16 -2.04 8.66 -12.87
N ARG A 17 -2.87 9.34 -12.07
CA ARG A 17 -2.86 10.80 -11.95
C ARG A 17 -1.60 11.35 -11.30
N PHE A 18 -1.04 10.65 -10.31
CA PHE A 18 0.12 11.13 -9.53
C PHE A 18 1.41 10.35 -9.81
N GLY A 19 1.37 9.34 -10.68
CA GLY A 19 2.57 8.63 -11.14
C GLY A 19 3.22 7.74 -10.07
N TYR A 20 2.44 6.99 -9.31
CA TYR A 20 2.96 6.04 -8.30
C TYR A 20 2.38 4.63 -8.49
N ALA A 21 3.03 3.63 -7.88
CA ALA A 21 2.54 2.25 -7.80
C ALA A 21 2.23 1.91 -6.33
N ARG A 22 1.16 1.16 -6.06
CA ARG A 22 0.79 0.74 -4.69
C ARG A 22 1.95 0.10 -3.92
N ALA A 23 2.70 -0.77 -4.57
CA ALA A 23 3.92 -1.35 -4.00
C ALA A 23 4.97 -1.63 -5.07
N VAL A 24 6.23 -1.59 -4.67
CA VAL A 24 7.39 -1.89 -5.52
C VAL A 24 8.30 -2.86 -4.79
N ALA A 25 8.56 -4.02 -5.39
CA ALA A 25 9.62 -4.93 -4.96
C ALA A 25 10.89 -4.63 -5.77
N LEU A 26 11.96 -4.29 -5.05
CA LEU A 26 13.27 -3.97 -5.60
C LEU A 26 14.12 -5.23 -5.81
N PRO A 27 15.08 -5.18 -6.75
CA PRO A 27 16.18 -6.14 -6.76
C PRO A 27 16.88 -6.11 -5.40
N GLY A 28 16.99 -7.26 -4.73
CA GLY A 28 17.54 -7.36 -3.36
C GLY A 28 16.51 -7.61 -2.26
N GLY A 29 15.22 -7.74 -2.60
CA GLY A 29 14.20 -8.28 -1.71
C GLY A 29 13.45 -7.24 -0.87
N LEU A 30 13.86 -5.98 -0.88
CA LEU A 30 13.11 -4.92 -0.21
C LEU A 30 11.82 -4.60 -0.98
N ALA A 31 10.69 -4.67 -0.28
CA ALA A 31 9.39 -4.19 -0.75
C ALA A 31 9.06 -2.84 -0.11
N LEU A 32 8.66 -1.88 -0.93
CA LEU A 32 8.21 -0.56 -0.50
C LEU A 32 6.73 -0.40 -0.86
N VAL A 33 5.91 -0.10 0.15
CA VAL A 33 4.48 0.15 -0.03
C VAL A 33 4.24 1.66 0.05
N SER A 34 3.50 2.19 -0.92
CA SER A 34 3.09 3.61 -0.90
C SER A 34 2.16 3.89 0.27
N GLY A 35 2.11 5.16 0.68
CA GLY A 35 1.19 5.62 1.72
C GLY A 35 -0.26 5.20 1.44
N CYS A 36 -0.89 4.60 2.44
CA CYS A 36 -2.29 4.20 2.38
C CYS A 36 -3.11 5.10 3.31
N THR A 37 -4.34 5.40 2.90
CA THR A 37 -5.26 6.27 3.63
C THR A 37 -6.63 5.59 3.75
N GLY A 38 -7.59 6.23 4.42
CA GLY A 38 -8.98 5.78 4.45
C GLY A 38 -9.73 5.95 3.12
N ILE A 39 -9.06 6.34 2.03
CA ILE A 39 -9.68 6.50 0.71
C ILE A 39 -9.82 5.14 0.03
N GLN A 40 -11.04 4.81 -0.38
CA GLN A 40 -11.40 3.60 -1.10
C GLN A 40 -11.01 3.70 -2.59
N ALA A 41 -11.04 2.58 -3.30
CA ALA A 41 -10.76 2.54 -4.74
C ALA A 41 -11.72 3.42 -5.57
N SER A 42 -12.96 3.61 -5.08
CA SER A 42 -13.94 4.55 -5.63
C SER A 42 -13.54 6.03 -5.50
N GLY A 43 -12.51 6.35 -4.70
CA GLY A 43 -12.11 7.71 -4.36
C GLY A 43 -12.87 8.30 -3.16
N SER A 44 -13.86 7.59 -2.60
CA SER A 44 -14.58 8.01 -1.40
C SER A 44 -13.81 7.70 -0.12
N LEU A 45 -13.98 8.53 0.90
CA LEU A 45 -13.50 8.25 2.25
C LEU A 45 -14.36 7.16 2.90
N VAL A 46 -13.72 6.22 3.59
CA VAL A 46 -14.42 5.21 4.41
C VAL A 46 -15.25 5.91 5.49
N ALA A 47 -16.49 5.46 5.67
CA ALA A 47 -17.34 5.97 6.75
C ALA A 47 -16.78 5.62 8.13
N GLY A 48 -17.10 6.46 9.12
CA GLY A 48 -16.66 6.28 10.51
C GLY A 48 -15.53 7.23 10.90
N GLY A 49 -14.76 6.84 11.91
CA GLY A 49 -13.75 7.69 12.54
C GLY A 49 -12.31 7.34 12.16
N PRO A 50 -11.33 7.93 12.89
CA PRO A 50 -9.91 7.65 12.68
C PRO A 50 -9.55 6.16 12.76
N TYR A 51 -10.25 5.38 13.59
CA TYR A 51 -10.02 3.93 13.72
C TYR A 51 -10.36 3.19 12.41
N GLU A 52 -11.53 3.46 11.82
CA GLU A 52 -11.99 2.87 10.56
C GLU A 52 -11.08 3.27 9.40
N GLN A 53 -10.63 4.53 9.38
CA GLN A 53 -9.68 5.02 8.39
C GLN A 53 -8.32 4.34 8.51
N ALA A 54 -7.79 4.20 9.73
CA ALA A 54 -6.54 3.49 9.98
C ALA A 54 -6.64 2.02 9.60
N ARG A 55 -7.75 1.35 9.95
CA ARG A 55 -8.01 -0.05 9.59
C ARG A 55 -8.06 -0.23 8.07
N ALA A 56 -8.75 0.66 7.34
CA ALA A 56 -8.81 0.62 5.88
C ALA A 56 -7.44 0.87 5.22
N ALA A 57 -6.67 1.82 5.74
CA ALA A 57 -5.32 2.11 5.27
C ALA A 57 -4.39 0.89 5.46
N LEU A 58 -4.41 0.28 6.64
CA LEU A 58 -3.60 -0.91 6.94
C LEU A 58 -4.01 -2.12 6.09
N ALA A 59 -5.32 -2.35 5.91
CA ALA A 59 -5.81 -3.41 5.04
C ALA A 59 -5.30 -3.25 3.60
N THR A 60 -5.31 -2.03 3.07
CA THR A 60 -4.78 -1.72 1.73
C THR A 60 -3.29 -1.98 1.64
N ALA A 61 -2.52 -1.62 2.67
CA ALA A 61 -1.07 -1.87 2.69
C ALA A 61 -0.75 -3.37 2.74
N LEU A 62 -1.51 -4.14 3.54
CA LEU A 62 -1.34 -5.59 3.67
C LEU A 62 -1.76 -6.34 2.41
N ASP A 63 -2.83 -5.94 1.74
CA ASP A 63 -3.22 -6.50 0.44
C ASP A 63 -2.09 -6.33 -0.60
N ALA A 64 -1.49 -5.14 -0.65
CA ALA A 64 -0.37 -4.87 -1.54
C ALA A 64 0.85 -5.77 -1.29
N LEU A 65 1.18 -6.01 -0.02
CA LEU A 65 2.22 -6.96 0.38
C LEU A 65 1.83 -8.40 0.02
N GLY A 66 0.59 -8.79 0.25
CA GLY A 66 0.07 -10.11 -0.13
C GLY A 66 0.24 -10.42 -1.62
N ARG A 67 0.05 -9.42 -2.49
CA ARG A 67 0.27 -9.56 -3.95
C ARG A 67 1.75 -9.74 -4.33
N LEU A 68 2.67 -9.43 -3.42
CA LEU A 68 4.10 -9.74 -3.51
C LEU A 68 4.47 -11.08 -2.83
N GLY A 69 3.51 -11.79 -2.23
CA GLY A 69 3.75 -13.01 -1.45
C GLY A 69 4.27 -12.75 -0.05
N LEU A 70 4.10 -11.53 0.47
CA LEU A 70 4.52 -11.11 1.81
C LEU A 70 3.31 -10.94 2.74
N SER A 71 3.57 -10.87 4.03
CA SER A 71 2.58 -10.77 5.09
C SER A 71 2.94 -9.66 6.09
N ALA A 72 2.08 -9.46 7.10
CA ALA A 72 2.38 -8.56 8.21
C ALA A 72 3.65 -8.97 8.98
N ALA A 73 3.99 -10.26 9.01
CA ALA A 73 5.19 -10.76 9.69
C ALA A 73 6.49 -10.33 9.00
N ASP A 74 6.42 -9.98 7.72
CA ASP A 74 7.56 -9.52 6.92
C ASP A 74 7.79 -7.99 7.04
N VAL A 75 6.89 -7.29 7.75
CA VAL A 75 6.97 -5.84 7.92
C VAL A 75 8.00 -5.49 8.99
N VAL A 76 9.12 -4.91 8.57
CA VAL A 76 10.20 -4.47 9.46
C VAL A 76 10.08 -3.01 9.92
N ARG A 77 9.23 -2.21 9.25
CA ARG A 77 9.04 -0.78 9.57
C ARG A 77 7.69 -0.29 9.05
N THR A 78 7.03 0.54 9.85
CA THR A 78 5.89 1.36 9.44
C THR A 78 6.22 2.85 9.60
N ARG A 79 5.47 3.72 8.90
CA ARG A 79 5.48 5.16 9.12
C ARG A 79 4.05 5.66 9.12
N MET A 80 3.61 6.26 10.22
CA MET A 80 2.24 6.73 10.38
C MET A 80 2.22 8.26 10.43
N TYR A 81 1.24 8.84 9.75
CA TYR A 81 0.93 10.26 9.79
C TYR A 81 -0.53 10.39 10.24
N VAL A 82 -0.77 11.19 11.27
CA VAL A 82 -2.09 11.40 11.88
C VAL A 82 -2.34 12.91 11.94
N VAL A 83 -3.58 13.31 11.70
CA VAL A 83 -4.06 14.71 11.73
C VAL A 83 -5.07 14.92 12.84
#